data_AF-A0AAN8Q1P2-F1
#
_entry.id   AF-A0AAN8Q1P2-F1
#
_cell.length_a   1.000
_cell.length_b   1.000
_cell.length_c   1.000
_cell.angle_alpha   90.00
_cell.angle_beta   90.00
_cell.angle_gamma   90.00
#
_symmetry.space_group_name_H-M   'P 1'
#
loop_
_entity.id
_entity.type
_entity.pdbx_description
1 polymer ?
#
loop_
_entity_poly.entity_id
_entity_poly.type
_entity_poly.pdbx_seq_one_letter_code
_entity_poly.pdbx_strand_id
1 'polypeptide(L)'
;MASVHSDHYEDRRWSYTCENYSPVGDCAWHSKVNSYDQTMNFKCPDNGAICGFKATHSGNDREYDVRCCAMTQLYPTGLSCQWTGFLNNYDGYLYYGVPWHKFINGIYSTFNNHYGDRRFKVYECKRWIW
;
A
#
# COMPACT_ATOMS: atom_id res chain seq x y z
N MET A 1 -1.70 -9.04 1.66
CA MET A 1 -2.76 -8.06 1.97
C MET A 1 -4.05 -8.48 1.29
N ALA A 2 -5.18 -8.26 1.94
CA ALA A 2 -6.51 -8.55 1.43
C ALA A 2 -7.47 -7.43 1.82
N SER A 3 -8.53 -7.23 1.04
CA SER A 3 -9.57 -6.28 1.39
C SER A 3 -10.92 -6.59 0.73
N VAL A 4 -12.00 -6.36 1.47
CA VAL A 4 -13.39 -6.59 1.06
C VAL A 4 -14.17 -5.27 1.17
N HIS A 5 -14.96 -4.96 0.15
CA HIS A 5 -15.94 -3.87 0.15
C HIS A 5 -17.29 -4.34 0.70
N SER A 6 -18.05 -3.44 1.30
CA SER A 6 -19.40 -3.68 1.80
C SER A 6 -20.33 -2.58 1.33
N ASP A 7 -21.10 -2.84 0.28
CA ASP A 7 -22.02 -1.89 -0.34
C ASP A 7 -23.05 -1.31 0.65
N HIS A 8 -23.50 -2.10 1.64
CA HIS A 8 -24.41 -1.57 2.67
C HIS A 8 -23.81 -0.45 3.54
N TYR A 9 -22.49 -0.45 3.71
CA TYR A 9 -21.76 0.52 4.53
C TYR A 9 -20.89 1.47 3.69
N GLU A 10 -20.80 1.26 2.37
CA GLU A 10 -19.82 1.89 1.47
C GLU A 10 -18.39 1.85 2.07
N ASP A 11 -18.09 0.71 2.73
CA ASP A 11 -16.88 0.54 3.52
C ASP A 11 -15.99 -0.63 3.11
N ARG A 12 -14.68 -0.35 3.12
CA ARG A 12 -13.65 -1.28 2.72
C ARG A 12 -12.83 -1.67 3.94
N ARG A 13 -12.97 -2.94 4.35
CA ARG A 13 -12.21 -3.55 5.44
C ARG A 13 -10.92 -4.16 4.90
N TRP A 14 -9.85 -4.04 5.67
CA TRP A 14 -8.52 -4.50 5.28
C TRP A 14 -7.99 -5.58 6.22
N SER A 15 -7.26 -6.52 5.65
CA SER A 15 -6.50 -7.53 6.36
C SER A 15 -5.06 -7.56 5.84
N TYR A 16 -4.11 -7.57 6.76
CA TYR A 16 -2.69 -7.58 6.44
C TYR A 16 -2.02 -8.78 7.11
N THR A 17 -1.13 -9.40 6.36
CA THR A 17 -0.19 -10.39 6.86
C THR A 17 1.20 -9.82 6.66
N CYS A 18 1.99 -9.77 7.73
CA CYS A 18 3.38 -9.37 7.67
C CYS A 18 4.25 -10.62 7.72
N GLU A 19 5.37 -10.60 6.99
CA GLU A 19 6.45 -11.57 7.16
C GLU A 19 7.58 -10.88 7.92
N ASN A 20 8.30 -11.63 8.77
CA ASN A 20 9.46 -11.11 9.46
C ASN A 20 10.57 -10.78 8.46
N TYR A 21 10.67 -9.50 8.10
CA TYR A 21 11.79 -8.96 7.37
C TYR A 21 12.80 -8.43 8.37
N SER A 22 14.03 -8.97 8.32
CA SER A 22 15.16 -8.44 9.07
C SER A 22 16.30 -8.15 8.10
N PRO A 23 17.01 -7.02 8.24
CA PRO A 23 16.76 -5.93 9.18
C PRO A 23 15.87 -4.81 8.59
N VAL A 24 14.74 -4.56 9.26
CA VAL A 24 13.93 -3.34 9.11
C VAL A 24 14.42 -2.33 10.15
N GLY A 25 14.84 -1.16 9.69
CA GLY A 25 15.36 -0.08 10.53
C GLY A 25 14.26 0.86 11.02
N ASP A 26 14.61 2.12 11.24
CA ASP A 26 13.70 3.13 11.79
C ASP A 26 12.41 3.26 10.98
N CYS A 27 11.30 3.42 11.71
CA CYS A 27 9.96 3.48 11.13
C CYS A 27 9.29 4.81 11.48
N ALA A 28 8.65 5.43 10.48
CA ALA A 28 7.88 6.65 10.65
C ALA A 28 6.50 6.54 9.99
N TRP A 29 5.51 7.20 10.60
CA TRP A 29 4.20 7.39 9.99
C TRP A 29 4.22 8.64 9.11
N HIS A 30 3.73 8.49 7.88
CA HIS A 30 3.42 9.57 6.96
C HIS A 30 1.90 9.72 6.93
N SER A 31 1.40 10.83 7.44
CA SER A 31 -0.03 11.06 7.57
C SER A 31 -0.61 11.77 6.36
N LYS A 32 -1.89 11.52 6.08
CA LYS A 32 -2.64 12.16 4.97
C LYS A 32 -1.89 12.06 3.63
N VAL A 33 -1.50 10.84 3.25
CA VAL A 33 -0.80 10.60 1.97
C VAL A 33 -1.72 10.80 0.75
N ASN A 34 -3.00 11.06 0.99
CA ASN A 34 -4.00 11.55 0.06
C ASN A 34 -5.05 12.39 0.81
N SER A 35 -5.89 13.06 0.02
CA SER A 35 -7.15 13.63 0.49
C SER A 35 -8.35 12.83 -0.02
N TYR A 36 -9.53 13.07 0.56
CA TYR A 36 -10.81 12.54 0.06
C TYR A 36 -11.03 12.91 -1.40
N ASP A 37 -11.62 11.99 -2.16
CA ASP A 37 -11.88 12.03 -3.61
C ASP A 37 -10.64 12.21 -4.49
N GLN A 38 -9.45 12.31 -3.88
CA GLN A 38 -8.19 12.52 -4.58
C GLN A 38 -7.42 11.21 -4.76
N THR A 39 -6.56 11.22 -5.78
CA THR A 39 -5.63 10.12 -6.05
C THR A 39 -4.59 10.03 -4.93
N MET A 40 -4.38 8.82 -4.43
CA MET A 40 -3.21 8.48 -3.61
C MET A 40 -2.09 8.04 -4.54
N ASN A 41 -0.91 8.63 -4.42
CA ASN A 41 0.30 8.19 -5.13
C ASN A 41 1.49 8.41 -4.20
N PHE A 42 1.76 7.41 -3.36
CA PHE A 42 2.73 7.53 -2.30
C PHE A 42 3.79 6.44 -2.40
N LYS A 43 5.05 6.81 -2.17
CA LYS A 43 6.20 5.91 -2.07
C LYS A 43 6.95 6.22 -0.79
N CYS A 44 7.34 5.18 -0.07
CA CYS A 44 8.21 5.35 1.08
C CYS A 44 9.56 5.95 0.65
N PRO A 45 10.08 6.93 1.42
CA PRO A 45 11.39 7.53 1.17
C PRO A 45 12.50 6.49 1.35
N ASP A 46 13.70 6.82 0.84
CA ASP A 46 14.94 6.08 1.06
C ASP A 46 14.83 4.56 0.82
N ASN A 47 14.06 4.18 -0.21
CA ASN A 47 13.82 2.79 -0.57
C ASN A 47 13.20 1.94 0.56
N GLY A 48 12.52 2.58 1.51
CA GLY A 48 11.86 1.93 2.64
C GLY A 48 10.69 1.05 2.23
N ALA A 49 10.26 0.18 3.14
CA ALA A 49 9.10 -0.68 2.95
C ALA A 49 7.88 -0.11 3.67
N ILE A 50 6.70 -0.32 3.09
CA ILE A 50 5.43 -0.12 3.80
C ILE A 50 5.30 -1.24 4.84
N CYS A 51 5.25 -0.85 6.11
CA CYS A 51 5.13 -1.75 7.25
C CYS A 51 3.88 -1.47 8.09
N GLY A 52 3.06 -0.52 7.67
CA GLY A 52 1.80 -0.19 8.31
C GLY A 52 0.94 0.66 7.40
N PHE A 53 -0.36 0.52 7.55
CA PHE A 53 -1.34 1.23 6.76
C PHE A 53 -2.56 1.48 7.63
N LYS A 54 -3.05 2.71 7.63
CA LYS A 54 -4.19 3.14 8.41
C LYS A 54 -5.09 3.97 7.52
N ALA A 55 -6.40 3.82 7.70
CA ALA A 55 -7.40 4.57 6.96
C ALA A 55 -8.31 5.32 7.94
N THR A 56 -8.69 6.54 7.58
CA THR A 56 -9.75 7.29 8.25
C THR A 56 -10.88 7.46 7.25
N HIS A 57 -12.07 6.99 7.63
CA HIS A 57 -13.26 7.02 6.78
C HIS A 57 -14.09 8.29 7.04
N SER A 58 -14.56 8.92 5.98
CA SER A 58 -15.53 10.01 6.03
C SER A 58 -16.42 9.96 4.80
N GLY A 59 -17.74 9.99 5.01
CA GLY A 59 -18.72 9.89 3.92
C GLY A 59 -18.64 8.53 3.23
N ASN A 60 -18.13 8.54 2.00
CA ASN A 60 -17.94 7.36 1.14
C ASN A 60 -16.47 7.13 0.77
N ASP A 61 -15.52 7.82 1.43
CA ASP A 61 -14.12 7.75 1.04
C ASP A 61 -13.16 7.74 2.24
N ARG A 62 -11.88 7.48 1.98
CA ARG A 62 -10.83 7.29 2.97
C ARG A 62 -9.59 8.13 2.66
N GLU A 63 -9.09 8.77 3.72
CA GLU A 63 -7.72 9.27 3.78
C GLU A 63 -6.83 8.22 4.43
N TYR A 64 -5.60 8.07 3.93
CA TYR A 64 -4.67 7.06 4.38
C TYR A 64 -3.44 7.68 5.07
N ASP A 65 -2.97 6.97 6.10
CA ASP A 65 -1.63 7.12 6.67
C ASP A 65 -0.82 5.87 6.35
N VAL A 66 0.45 6.04 6.00
CA VAL A 66 1.35 4.95 5.63
C VAL A 66 2.55 4.95 6.59
N ARG A 67 2.84 3.79 7.18
CA ARG A 67 4.06 3.61 7.98
C ARG A 67 5.15 3.07 7.08
N CYS A 68 6.22 3.83 6.94
CA CYS A 68 7.42 3.44 6.22
C CYS A 68 8.50 3.03 7.21
N CYS A 69 9.23 1.97 6.91
CA CYS A 69 10.43 1.60 7.65
C CYS A 69 11.63 1.51 6.72
N ALA A 70 12.77 2.00 7.18
CA ALA A 70 14.03 1.92 6.44
C ALA A 70 14.42 0.46 6.21
N MET A 71 14.95 0.16 5.04
CA MET A 71 15.44 -1.18 4.70
C MET A 71 16.97 -1.14 4.74
N THR A 72 17.56 -1.67 5.82
CA THR A 72 18.98 -1.43 6.15
C THR A 72 19.97 -2.40 5.47
N GLN A 73 19.46 -3.45 4.81
CA GLN A 73 20.25 -4.40 4.00
C GLN A 73 19.94 -4.32 2.49
N LEU A 74 19.58 -3.14 1.99
CA LEU A 74 19.48 -2.97 0.54
C LEU A 74 20.87 -2.73 -0.05
N TYR A 75 21.18 -3.47 -1.13
CA TYR A 75 22.43 -3.26 -1.86
C TYR A 75 22.51 -1.82 -2.40
N PRO A 76 23.70 -1.19 -2.42
CA PRO A 76 23.90 0.18 -2.89
C PRO A 76 23.62 0.37 -4.39
N THR A 77 23.46 -0.71 -5.15
CA THR A 77 22.99 -0.66 -6.54
C THR A 77 21.46 -0.64 -6.56
N GLY A 78 20.88 0.42 -7.10
CA GLY A 78 19.45 0.76 -7.02
C GLY A 78 18.48 -0.41 -7.14
N LEU A 79 17.37 -0.31 -6.39
CA LEU A 79 16.31 -1.29 -6.42
C LEU A 79 15.65 -1.36 -7.79
N SER A 80 15.41 -2.59 -8.26
CA SER A 80 14.51 -2.82 -9.39
C SER A 80 13.08 -2.80 -8.87
N CYS A 81 12.36 -1.72 -9.15
CA CYS A 81 10.98 -1.53 -8.70
C CYS A 81 10.04 -1.28 -9.87
N GLN A 82 8.77 -1.64 -9.70
CA GLN A 82 7.72 -1.38 -10.69
C GLN A 82 6.35 -1.25 -10.03
N TRP A 83 5.44 -0.55 -10.70
CA TRP A 83 4.02 -0.57 -10.34
C TRP A 83 3.38 -1.85 -10.86
N THR A 84 2.53 -2.47 -10.05
CA THR A 84 1.62 -3.52 -10.52
C THR A 84 0.52 -2.95 -11.42
N GLY A 85 -0.26 -3.83 -12.05
CA GLY A 85 -1.62 -3.51 -12.48
C GLY A 85 -2.53 -3.18 -11.28
N PHE A 86 -3.76 -2.74 -11.57
CA PHE A 86 -4.78 -2.62 -10.51
C PHE A 86 -5.06 -3.99 -9.91
N LEU A 87 -4.98 -4.09 -8.59
CA LEU A 87 -5.13 -5.32 -7.82
C LEU A 87 -6.60 -5.68 -7.56
N ASN A 88 -7.50 -4.73 -7.77
CA ASN A 88 -8.94 -4.88 -7.69
C ASN A 88 -9.65 -3.94 -8.67
N ASN A 89 -10.88 -4.28 -9.00
CA ASN A 89 -11.85 -3.33 -9.53
C ASN A 89 -12.59 -2.64 -8.37
N TYR A 90 -13.34 -1.58 -8.68
CA TYR A 90 -14.30 -1.00 -7.74
C TYR A 90 -15.29 -2.06 -7.28
N ASP A 91 -15.69 -2.01 -6.01
CA ASP A 91 -16.50 -3.00 -5.27
C ASP A 91 -15.88 -4.41 -5.23
N GLY A 92 -14.71 -4.58 -5.84
CA GLY A 92 -14.01 -5.83 -5.96
C GLY A 92 -13.21 -6.17 -4.72
N TYR A 93 -13.06 -7.47 -4.50
CA TYR A 93 -12.09 -8.00 -3.56
C TYR A 93 -10.67 -7.67 -4.02
N LEU A 94 -9.83 -7.26 -3.09
CA LEU A 94 -8.39 -7.13 -3.29
C LEU A 94 -7.70 -8.28 -2.60
N TYR A 95 -6.82 -8.97 -3.32
CA TYR A 95 -5.84 -9.87 -2.73
C TYR A 95 -4.50 -9.68 -3.40
N TYR A 96 -3.46 -9.54 -2.57
CA TYR A 96 -2.11 -9.46 -3.04
C TYR A 96 -1.16 -10.11 -2.04
N GLY A 97 -0.61 -11.26 -2.44
CA GLY A 97 0.55 -11.86 -1.80
C GLY A 97 1.82 -11.27 -2.40
N VAL A 98 2.67 -10.68 -1.56
CA VAL A 98 3.95 -10.15 -2.02
C VAL A 98 4.80 -11.33 -2.52
N PRO A 99 5.27 -11.33 -3.78
CA PRO A 99 6.10 -12.41 -4.29
C PRO A 99 7.39 -12.56 -3.47
N TRP A 100 7.97 -13.76 -3.50
CA TRP A 100 9.27 -14.03 -2.89
C TRP A 100 10.31 -12.99 -3.33
N HIS A 101 11.13 -12.55 -2.36
CA HIS A 101 12.20 -11.58 -2.56
C HIS A 101 11.74 -10.20 -3.06
N LYS A 102 10.48 -9.85 -2.81
CA LYS A 102 9.98 -8.50 -3.03
C LYS A 102 9.42 -7.90 -1.75
N PHE A 103 9.29 -6.59 -1.75
CA PHE A 103 8.56 -5.85 -0.73
C PHE A 103 7.78 -4.71 -1.38
N ILE A 104 6.79 -4.19 -0.66
CA ILE A 104 6.00 -3.04 -1.10
C ILE A 104 6.70 -1.77 -0.61
N ASN A 105 7.10 -0.91 -1.53
CA ASN A 105 7.65 0.42 -1.22
C ASN A 105 6.59 1.52 -1.33
N GLY A 106 5.60 1.35 -2.21
CA GLY A 106 4.61 2.39 -2.47
C GLY A 106 3.22 1.84 -2.73
N ILE A 107 2.24 2.74 -2.66
CA ILE A 107 0.83 2.45 -2.87
C ILE A 107 0.20 3.58 -3.68
N TYR A 108 -0.64 3.18 -4.63
CA TYR A 108 -1.40 4.07 -5.48
C TYR A 108 -2.88 3.70 -5.42
N SER A 109 -3.75 4.69 -5.42
CA SER A 109 -5.19 4.47 -5.45
C SER A 109 -5.96 5.59 -6.11
N THR A 110 -7.02 5.24 -6.83
CA THR A 110 -8.00 6.19 -7.38
C THR A 110 -9.37 5.89 -6.81
N PHE A 111 -10.09 6.94 -6.44
CA PHE A 111 -11.47 6.90 -6.00
C PHE A 111 -12.44 7.05 -7.18
N ASN A 112 -13.65 6.53 -7.06
CA ASN A 112 -14.73 6.77 -7.99
C ASN A 112 -16.06 6.99 -7.27
N ASN A 113 -16.63 8.19 -7.44
CA ASN A 113 -17.86 8.61 -6.78
C ASN A 113 -19.08 7.76 -7.15
N HIS A 114 -19.11 7.14 -8.33
CA HIS A 114 -20.23 6.26 -8.72
C HIS A 114 -20.27 4.99 -7.86
N TYR A 115 -19.10 4.48 -7.47
CA TYR A 115 -18.97 3.25 -6.69
C TYR A 115 -18.75 3.50 -5.19
N GLY A 116 -18.38 4.71 -4.77
CA GLY A 116 -18.02 4.94 -3.37
C GLY A 116 -16.77 4.17 -2.94
N ASP A 117 -15.93 3.76 -3.90
CA ASP A 117 -14.84 2.83 -3.63
C ASP A 117 -13.53 3.24 -4.32
N ARG A 118 -12.45 2.64 -3.83
CA ARG A 118 -11.09 2.79 -4.33
C ARG A 118 -10.56 1.50 -4.92
N ARG A 119 -9.84 1.63 -6.03
CA ARG A 119 -8.96 0.59 -6.57
C ARG A 119 -7.50 0.88 -6.29
N PHE A 120 -6.69 -0.16 -6.18
CA PHE A 120 -5.32 -0.04 -5.67
C PHE A 120 -4.28 -0.65 -6.60
N LYS A 121 -3.08 -0.06 -6.60
CA LYS A 121 -1.84 -0.64 -7.13
C LYS A 121 -0.76 -0.53 -6.08
N VAL A 122 0.24 -1.39 -6.15
CA VAL A 122 1.41 -1.30 -5.29
C VAL A 122 2.67 -1.11 -6.12
N TYR A 123 3.61 -0.36 -5.56
CA TYR A 123 4.95 -0.21 -6.10
C TYR A 123 5.83 -1.22 -5.37
N GLU A 124 6.16 -2.31 -6.05
CA GLU A 124 6.95 -3.39 -5.51
C GLU A 124 8.39 -3.28 -5.96
N CYS A 125 9.31 -3.62 -5.04
CA CYS A 125 10.74 -3.60 -5.28
C CYS A 125 11.34 -4.97 -5.04
N LYS A 126 12.26 -5.39 -5.91
CA LYS A 126 13.06 -6.61 -5.72
C LYS A 126 14.17 -6.37 -4.70
N ARG A 127 14.31 -7.31 -3.77
CA ARG A 127 15.48 -7.48 -2.92
C ARG A 127 16.44 -8.42 -3.63
N TRP A 128 17.67 -7.99 -3.86
CA TRP A 128 18.73 -8.89 -4.31
C TRP A 128 19.18 -9.75 -3.14
N ILE A 129 19.18 -11.06 -3.33
CA ILE A 129 19.63 -12.06 -2.35
C ILE A 129 20.59 -12.97 -3.13
N TRP A 130 21.78 -13.17 -2.58
CA TRP A 130 22.75 -14.13 -3.08
C TRP A 130 22.46 -15.52 -2.52
#